data_AF-A0A0H5NM57-F1
#
_entry.id   AF-A0A0H5NM57-F1
#
_cell.length_a   1.000
_cell.length_b   1.000
_cell.length_c   1.000
_cell.angle_alpha   90.00
_cell.angle_beta   90.00
_cell.angle_gamma   90.00
#
_symmetry.space_group_name_H-M   'P 1'
#
loop_
_entity.id
_entity.type
_entity.pdbx_description
1 polymer ?
#
loop_
_entity_poly.entity_id
_entity_poly.type
_entity_poly.pdbx_seq_one_letter_code
_entity_poly.pdbx_strand_id
1 'polypeptide(L)'
;MTLLLLALAIASEVTATVSLKLSEGFTKLTPSIVVVVGYCAAFYFLSQALKRGMAIGVAYGIWSAVGVAAIALIGVLFLNERLTLVQVGGIGLVILGVLALELGGTH
;
A
#
# COMPACT_ATOMS: atom_id res chain seq x y z
N MET A 1 12.52 -13.72 -6.06
CA MET A 1 12.83 -13.12 -4.73
C MET A 1 12.32 -11.68 -4.58
N THR A 2 12.23 -10.88 -5.64
CA THR A 2 11.84 -9.45 -5.59
C THR A 2 10.36 -9.21 -5.24
N LEU A 3 9.44 -10.07 -5.71
CA LEU A 3 8.02 -10.01 -5.34
C LEU A 3 7.77 -10.23 -3.84
N LEU A 4 8.63 -11.02 -3.19
CA LEU A 4 8.56 -11.28 -1.75
C LEU A 4 8.91 -10.03 -0.94
N LEU A 5 9.87 -9.22 -1.43
CA LEU A 5 10.19 -7.91 -0.84
C LEU A 5 9.04 -6.92 -1.02
N LEU A 6 8.39 -6.91 -2.19
CA LEU A 6 7.20 -6.11 -2.42
C LEU A 6 6.05 -6.50 -1.49
N ALA A 7 5.80 -7.81 -1.32
CA ALA A 7 4.78 -8.29 -0.40
C ALA A 7 5.07 -7.84 1.05
N LEU A 8 6.34 -7.90 1.48
CA LEU A 8 6.78 -7.38 2.79
C LEU A 8 6.63 -5.86 2.89
N ALA A 9 6.92 -5.13 1.81
CA ALA A 9 6.75 -3.68 1.75
C ALA A 9 5.28 -3.29 1.94
N ILE A 10 4.39 -3.93 1.18
CA ILE A 10 2.94 -3.74 1.24
C ILE A 10 2.41 -4.12 2.63
N ALA A 11 2.81 -5.27 3.18
CA ALA A 11 2.36 -5.68 4.51
C ALA A 11 2.77 -4.67 5.59
N SER A 12 3.99 -4.12 5.48
CA SER A 12 4.50 -3.09 6.40
C SER A 12 3.75 -1.77 6.25
N GLU A 13 3.48 -1.34 5.02
CA GLU A 13 2.70 -0.14 4.72
C GLU A 13 1.26 -0.25 5.23
N VAL A 14 0.61 -1.39 4.97
CA VAL A 14 -0.75 -1.66 5.41
C VAL A 14 -0.81 -1.62 6.94
N THR A 15 0.13 -2.27 7.62
CA THR A 15 0.22 -2.24 9.09
C THR A 15 0.43 -0.82 9.61
N ALA A 16 1.29 -0.03 8.96
CA ALA A 16 1.51 1.37 9.30
C ALA A 16 0.23 2.20 9.12
N THR A 17 -0.49 2.00 8.02
CA THR A 17 -1.71 2.77 7.68
C THR A 17 -2.85 2.45 8.65
N VAL A 18 -3.01 1.19 9.05
CA VAL A 18 -3.98 0.81 10.09
C VAL A 18 -3.60 1.45 11.42
N SER A 19 -2.31 1.37 11.78
CA SER A 19 -1.79 1.97 13.01
C SER A 19 -1.94 3.50 13.01
N LEU A 20 -1.88 4.15 11.85
CA LEU A 20 -2.08 5.58 11.69
C LEU A 20 -3.48 5.97 12.15
N LYS A 21 -4.48 5.19 11.75
CA LYS A 21 -5.87 5.41 12.18
C LYS A 21 -6.05 5.16 13.67
N LEU A 22 -5.40 4.14 14.21
CA LEU A 22 -5.39 3.83 15.65
C LEU A 22 -4.63 4.86 16.50
N SER A 23 -3.73 5.64 15.88
CA SER A 23 -2.94 6.66 16.58
C SER A 23 -3.75 7.87 17.02
N GLU A 24 -5.00 8.02 16.54
CA GLU A 24 -5.87 9.17 16.80
C GLU A 24 -5.15 10.51 16.53
N GLY A 25 -4.50 10.62 15.35
CA GLY A 25 -3.75 11.81 14.98
C GLY A 25 -2.43 11.95 15.74
N PHE A 26 -1.72 10.83 15.95
CA PHE A 26 -0.46 10.74 16.70
C PHE A 26 -0.54 10.96 18.22
N THR A 27 -1.75 11.06 18.77
CA THR A 27 -1.97 11.23 20.22
C THR A 27 -1.49 10.02 21.04
N LYS A 28 -1.54 8.80 20.47
CA LYS A 28 -1.07 7.58 21.13
C LYS A 28 0.35 7.21 20.69
N LEU A 29 1.29 7.22 21.64
CA LEU A 29 2.73 7.04 21.38
C LEU A 29 3.06 5.69 20.70
N THR A 30 2.47 4.59 21.17
CA THR A 30 2.75 3.24 20.67
C THR A 30 2.38 3.05 19.19
N PRO A 31 1.13 3.32 18.75
CA PRO A 31 0.78 3.24 17.32
C PRO A 31 1.53 4.27 16.48
N SER A 32 1.85 5.46 17.01
CA SER A 32 2.68 6.45 16.29
C SER A 32 4.07 5.92 15.95
N ILE A 33 4.72 5.18 16.87
CA ILE A 33 6.01 4.55 16.58
C ILE A 33 5.86 3.48 15.49
N VAL A 34 4.82 2.66 15.57
CA VAL A 34 4.55 1.62 14.56
C VAL A 34 4.32 2.22 13.18
N VAL A 35 3.64 3.37 13.08
CA VAL A 35 3.47 4.11 11.82
C VAL A 35 4.81 4.46 11.21
N VAL A 36 5.67 5.13 11.98
CA VAL A 36 6.97 5.61 11.48
C VAL A 36 7.84 4.42 11.07
N VAL A 37 7.97 3.42 11.93
CA VAL A 37 8.79 2.24 11.66
C VAL A 37 8.24 1.44 10.48
N GLY A 38 6.92 1.27 10.41
CA GLY A 38 6.25 0.53 9.34
C GLY A 38 6.41 1.19 7.97
N TYR A 39 6.25 2.52 7.87
CA TYR A 39 6.52 3.24 6.63
C TYR A 39 8.00 3.20 6.25
N CYS A 40 8.91 3.38 7.21
CA CYS A 40 10.36 3.24 6.94
C CYS A 40 10.71 1.86 6.41
N ALA A 41 10.16 0.80 7.01
CA ALA A 41 10.35 -0.58 6.56
C ALA A 41 9.77 -0.80 5.15
N ALA A 42 8.57 -0.28 4.87
CA ALA A 42 7.94 -0.36 3.55
C ALA A 42 8.82 0.25 2.46
N PHE A 43 9.28 1.48 2.66
CA PHE A 43 10.18 2.16 1.73
C PHE A 43 11.52 1.44 1.58
N TYR A 44 12.06 0.88 2.67
CA TYR A 44 13.30 0.11 2.62
C TYR A 44 13.16 -1.15 1.75
N PHE A 45 12.09 -1.93 1.94
CA PHE A 45 11.85 -3.13 1.15
C PHE A 45 11.56 -2.81 -0.33
N LEU A 46 10.82 -1.73 -0.61
CA LEU A 46 10.62 -1.24 -1.96
C LEU A 46 11.96 -0.83 -2.61
N SER A 47 12.79 -0.05 -1.90
CA SER A 47 14.11 0.35 -2.39
C SER A 47 14.97 -0.86 -2.71
N GLN A 48 14.91 -1.90 -1.88
CA GLN A 48 15.62 -3.14 -2.11
C GLN A 48 15.06 -3.94 -3.30
N ALA A 49 13.76 -3.86 -3.55
CA ALA A 49 13.12 -4.46 -4.72
C ALA A 49 13.58 -3.78 -6.02
N LEU A 50 13.64 -2.44 -6.01
CA LEU A 50 14.16 -1.64 -7.13
C LEU A 50 15.64 -1.93 -7.40
N LYS A 51 16.47 -1.96 -6.35
CA LYS A 51 17.90 -2.31 -6.46
C LYS A 51 18.16 -3.69 -7.08
N ARG A 52 17.20 -4.61 -6.99
CA ARG A 52 17.30 -5.95 -7.57
C ARG A 52 16.91 -6.02 -9.05
N GLY A 53 16.77 -4.88 -9.72
CA GLY A 53 16.54 -4.79 -11.16
C GLY A 53 15.07 -4.76 -11.57
N MET A 54 14.16 -4.48 -10.63
CA MET A 54 12.75 -4.26 -10.98
C MET A 54 12.57 -2.85 -11.52
N ALA A 55 11.88 -2.73 -12.65
CA ALA A 55 11.51 -1.43 -13.20
C ALA A 55 10.66 -0.65 -12.19
N ILE A 56 10.98 0.64 -12.04
CA ILE A 56 10.26 1.54 -11.10
C ILE A 56 8.77 1.55 -11.38
N GLY A 57 8.37 1.59 -12.67
CA GLY A 57 6.96 1.52 -13.08
C GLY A 57 6.26 0.30 -12.50
N VAL A 58 6.82 -0.88 -12.75
CA VAL A 58 6.28 -2.18 -12.30
C VAL A 58 6.18 -2.26 -10.76
N ALA A 59 7.24 -1.84 -10.08
CA ALA A 59 7.26 -1.87 -8.61
C ALA A 59 6.21 -0.93 -8.01
N TYR A 60 6.13 0.32 -8.50
CA TYR A 60 5.18 1.31 -7.99
C TYR A 60 3.74 0.99 -8.37
N GLY A 61 3.50 0.42 -9.55
CA GLY A 61 2.18 0.00 -9.97
C GLY A 61 1.65 -1.10 -9.05
N ILE A 62 2.38 -2.22 -8.93
CA ILE A 62 2.01 -3.31 -8.02
C ILE A 62 1.83 -2.80 -6.59
N TRP A 63 2.79 -2.01 -6.09
CA TRP A 63 2.73 -1.48 -4.74
C TRP A 63 1.48 -0.62 -4.53
N SER A 64 1.18 0.30 -5.43
CA SER A 64 0.02 1.20 -5.31
C SER A 64 -1.30 0.44 -5.42
N ALA A 65 -1.46 -0.45 -6.41
CA ALA A 65 -2.71 -1.19 -6.59
C ALA A 65 -3.01 -2.09 -5.39
N VAL A 66 -2.03 -2.86 -4.93
CA VAL A 66 -2.22 -3.79 -3.81
C VAL A 66 -2.37 -3.02 -2.50
N GLY A 67 -1.57 -1.97 -2.27
CA GLY A 67 -1.68 -1.11 -1.08
C GLY A 67 -3.06 -0.49 -0.94
N VAL A 68 -3.58 0.15 -2.00
CA VAL A 68 -4.91 0.76 -2.01
C VAL A 68 -6.01 -0.29 -1.78
N ALA A 69 -5.95 -1.43 -2.48
CA ALA A 69 -6.94 -2.49 -2.31
C ALA A 69 -6.93 -3.07 -0.89
N ALA A 70 -5.75 -3.33 -0.31
CA ALA A 70 -5.61 -3.86 1.04
C ALA A 70 -6.09 -2.87 2.10
N ILE A 71 -5.71 -1.58 1.99
CA ILE A 71 -6.16 -0.53 2.91
C ILE A 71 -7.68 -0.37 2.85
N ALA A 72 -8.27 -0.37 1.65
CA ALA A 72 -9.73 -0.29 1.49
C ALA A 72 -10.44 -1.49 2.12
N LEU A 73 -9.93 -2.71 1.88
CA LEU A 73 -10.48 -3.93 2.46
C LEU A 73 -10.41 -3.91 3.99
N ILE A 74 -9.29 -3.47 4.56
CA ILE A 74 -9.13 -3.34 6.01
C ILE A 74 -9.99 -2.21 6.57
N GLY A 75 -10.18 -1.12 5.83
CA GLY A 75 -11.14 -0.06 6.15
C GLY A 75 -12.54 -0.62 6.39
N VAL A 76 -13.01 -1.49 5.51
CA VAL A 76 -14.31 -2.15 5.65
C VAL A 76 -14.32 -3.15 6.80
N LEU A 77 -13.35 -4.06 6.84
CA LEU A 77 -13.37 -5.21 7.74
C LEU A 77 -13.04 -4.87 9.20
N PHE A 78 -12.04 -4.03 9.43
CA PHE A 78 -11.53 -3.73 10.78
C PHE A 78 -11.99 -2.36 11.30
N LEU A 79 -12.16 -1.39 10.40
CA LEU A 79 -12.50 -0.01 10.78
C LEU A 79 -14.01 0.28 10.63
N ASN A 80 -14.82 -0.71 10.22
CA ASN A 80 -16.26 -0.57 9.96
C ASN A 80 -16.61 0.61 9.03
N GLU A 81 -15.69 0.97 8.12
CA GLU A 81 -15.95 2.01 7.15
C GLU A 81 -16.96 1.54 6.12
N ARG A 82 -18.01 2.34 5.95
CA ARG A 82 -18.98 2.12 4.88
C ARG A 82 -18.38 2.66 3.58
N LEU A 83 -17.90 1.77 2.73
CA LEU A 83 -17.56 2.14 1.36
C LEU A 83 -18.84 2.47 0.59
N THR A 84 -18.91 3.69 0.10
CA THR A 84 -19.95 4.12 -0.84
C THR A 84 -19.73 3.48 -2.21
N LEU A 85 -20.79 3.32 -3.01
CA LEU A 85 -20.69 2.83 -4.40
C LEU A 85 -19.69 3.64 -5.23
N VAL A 86 -19.59 4.94 -4.96
CA VAL A 86 -18.62 5.84 -5.62
C VAL A 86 -17.18 5.49 -5.24
N GLN A 87 -16.90 5.23 -3.95
CA GLN A 87 -15.57 4.82 -3.50
C GLN A 87 -15.15 3.46 -4.06
N VAL A 88 -16.09 2.50 -4.15
CA VAL A 88 -15.84 1.20 -4.78
C VAL A 88 -15.50 1.38 -6.27
N GLY A 89 -16.26 2.21 -6.98
CA GLY A 89 -15.95 2.57 -8.37
C GLY A 89 -14.59 3.24 -8.52
N GLY A 90 -14.24 4.14 -7.60
CA GLY A 90 -12.94 4.82 -7.55
C GLY A 90 -11.78 3.85 -7.36
N ILE A 91 -11.90 2.87 -6.45
CA ILE A 91 -10.90 1.81 -6.26
C ILE A 91 -10.73 1.01 -7.55
N GLY A 92 -11.85 0.65 -8.21
CA GLY A 92 -11.80 0.00 -9.52
C GLY A 92 -11.06 0.82 -10.58
N LEU A 93 -11.27 2.14 -10.61
CA LEU A 93 -10.58 3.05 -11.52
C LEU A 93 -9.08 3.14 -11.23
N VAL A 94 -8.68 3.16 -9.95
CA VAL A 94 -7.27 3.13 -9.54
C VAL A 94 -6.60 1.83 -10.00
N ILE A 95 -7.26 0.69 -9.79
CA ILE A 95 -6.75 -0.62 -10.23
C ILE A 95 -6.60 -0.64 -11.77
N LEU A 96 -7.59 -0.15 -12.51
CA LEU A 96 -7.52 -0.04 -13.96
C LEU A 96 -6.41 0.91 -14.43
N GLY A 97 -6.23 2.05 -13.78
CA GLY A 97 -5.16 3.00 -14.08
C GLY A 97 -3.78 2.39 -13.87
N VAL A 98 -3.60 1.64 -12.78
CA VAL A 98 -2.36 0.88 -12.53
C VAL A 98 -2.16 -0.18 -13.62
N LEU A 99 -3.17 -0.97 -13.94
CA LEU A 99 -3.07 -1.99 -15.01
C LEU A 99 -2.68 -1.36 -16.36
N ALA A 100 -3.23 -0.19 -16.68
CA ALA A 100 -2.87 0.53 -17.91
C ALA A 100 -1.41 0.99 -17.90
N LEU A 101 -0.89 1.46 -16.77
CA LEU A 101 0.53 1.83 -16.61
C LEU A 101 1.45 0.61 -16.71
N GLU A 102 1.09 -0.52 -16.09
CA GLU A 102 1.85 -1.77 -16.19
C GLU A 102 1.91 -2.27 -17.64
N LEU A 103 0.75 -2.35 -18.31
CA LEU A 103 0.65 -2.83 -19.69
C LEU A 103 1.31 -1.88 -20.69
N GLY A 104 1.24 -0.57 -20.45
CA GLY A 104 1.90 0.44 -21.27
C GLY A 104 3.42 0.50 -21.08
N GLY A 105 3.92 0.13 -19.89
CA GLY A 105 5.35 0.09 -19.57
C GLY A 105 6.10 -1.12 -20.14
N THR A 106 5.39 -2.10 -20.72
CA THR A 106 5.96 -3.30 -21.36
C THR A 106 6.52 -3.07 -22.78
N HIS A 107 6.67 -1.83 -23.22
CA HIS A 107 7.20 -1.46 -24.55
C HIS A 107 8.50 -0.67 -24.48
#